data_AF-A0A836QAI2-F1
#
_entry.id   AF-A0A836QAI2-F1
#
_cell.length_a   1.000
_cell.length_b   1.000
_cell.length_c   1.000
_cell.angle_alpha   90.00
_cell.angle_beta   90.00
_cell.angle_gamma   90.00
#
_symmetry.space_group_name_H-M   'P 1'
#
loop_
_entity.id
_entity.type
_entity.pdbx_description
1 polymer ?
#
loop_
_entity_poly.entity_id
_entity_poly.type
_entity_poly.pdbx_seq_one_letter_code
_entity_poly.pdbx_strand_id
1 'polypeptide(L)'
;DIPENHPNTQKNSWNSYALRAITAADSSVNFASYDNDGNGKLSVSELQVIFLVAGGESASSINSPGGVWGMATGLAFDSDGDGYILNNSPPCTGSSEECNGVEMDNVWFLGLNSTGQNGFSQFGERQGSSSTNTWDATIGVMAHELGHAYFLLPDLYDTRLSPTNAGIGAFGLMGSGVWGRKSSIEKGGATPVHLSAWSKEKISACVPQTVDNGTNNITLPAVYKNIDNASSCGIYKATTSTSGEYFLFENRSSGGYDQGFNGLLLDNSSSYGVWSSYSGGAAIWHIKDIHSSCYGYNDCVAQSPKLVDLEEANDGDLDNALSNGRTTHLFYSGNSATFDNSSTPNSKLYDNSSSGISATSISAAGDNMTLTISK
;
A
#
# COMPACT_ATOMS: atom_id res chain seq x y z
N ASP A 1 33.60 -5.33 4.82
CA ASP A 1 33.12 -6.56 4.17
C ASP A 1 31.93 -7.18 4.87
N ILE A 2 30.88 -7.47 4.10
CA ILE A 2 29.78 -8.34 4.50
C ILE A 2 30.28 -9.78 4.27
N PRO A 3 30.36 -10.63 5.31
CA PRO A 3 31.08 -11.91 5.24
C PRO A 3 30.33 -12.99 4.44
N GLU A 4 29.09 -12.75 4.05
CA GLU A 4 28.22 -13.69 3.35
C GLU A 4 27.89 -13.17 1.95
N ASN A 5 28.06 -14.01 0.92
CA ASN A 5 27.73 -13.64 -0.46
C ASN A 5 26.22 -13.44 -0.69
N HIS A 6 25.39 -14.11 0.10
CA HIS A 6 23.93 -14.08 0.01
C HIS A 6 23.33 -14.12 1.42
N PRO A 7 23.11 -12.96 2.06
CA PRO A 7 22.51 -12.90 3.39
C PRO A 7 21.20 -13.70 3.47
N ASN A 8 20.99 -14.39 4.58
CA ASN A 8 19.82 -15.27 4.77
C ASN A 8 19.09 -14.97 6.09
N THR A 9 18.74 -13.70 6.30
CA THR A 9 18.02 -13.27 7.51
C THR A 9 16.54 -13.61 7.45
N GLN A 10 15.97 -13.76 6.26
CA GLN A 10 14.54 -13.96 6.04
C GLN A 10 13.73 -12.88 6.77
N LYS A 11 12.86 -13.27 7.71
CA LYS A 11 12.07 -12.34 8.55
C LYS A 11 12.85 -11.75 9.72
N ASN A 12 14.06 -12.24 10.01
CA ASN A 12 14.90 -11.71 11.08
C ASN A 12 15.55 -10.39 10.65
N SER A 13 15.99 -9.62 11.64
CA SER A 13 16.63 -8.33 11.44
C SER A 13 17.87 -8.42 10.52
N TRP A 14 18.00 -7.42 9.65
CA TRP A 14 19.15 -7.22 8.75
C TRP A 14 20.03 -6.03 9.18
N ASN A 15 19.80 -5.47 10.39
CA ASN A 15 20.41 -4.20 10.85
C ASN A 15 21.94 -4.20 10.79
N SER A 16 22.59 -5.28 11.19
CA SER A 16 24.07 -5.35 11.20
C SER A 16 24.67 -5.32 9.79
N TYR A 17 23.95 -5.85 8.80
CA TYR A 17 24.33 -5.79 7.39
C TYR A 17 24.08 -4.39 6.82
N ALA A 18 22.93 -3.79 7.11
CA ALA A 18 22.62 -2.41 6.73
C ALA A 18 23.66 -1.41 7.25
N LEU A 19 24.04 -1.49 8.53
CA LEU A 19 25.08 -0.65 9.12
C LEU A 19 26.42 -0.82 8.37
N ARG A 20 26.86 -2.06 8.14
CA ARG A 20 28.12 -2.30 7.42
C ARG A 20 28.09 -1.75 6.00
N ALA A 21 26.96 -1.89 5.30
CA ALA A 21 26.80 -1.40 3.95
C ALA A 21 26.84 0.14 3.91
N ILE A 22 26.12 0.81 4.81
CA ILE A 22 26.09 2.28 4.83
C ILE A 22 27.43 2.88 5.29
N THR A 23 28.11 2.28 6.28
CA THR A 23 29.48 2.68 6.67
C THR A 23 30.47 2.51 5.53
N ALA A 24 30.32 1.48 4.68
CA ALA A 24 31.19 1.32 3.52
C ALA A 24 30.93 2.40 2.46
N ALA A 25 29.66 2.81 2.29
CA ALA A 25 29.25 3.84 1.35
C ALA A 25 29.71 5.25 1.72
N ASP A 26 29.91 5.54 3.02
CA ASP A 26 30.38 6.81 3.58
C ASP A 26 31.64 7.37 2.88
N SER A 27 32.58 6.48 2.55
CA SER A 27 33.81 6.86 1.82
C SER A 27 33.56 7.41 0.39
N SER A 28 32.38 7.18 -0.17
CA SER A 28 32.01 7.49 -1.56
C SER A 28 30.80 8.43 -1.66
N VAL A 29 30.06 8.61 -0.57
CA VAL A 29 28.83 9.41 -0.52
C VAL A 29 28.94 10.36 0.65
N ASN A 30 28.94 11.67 0.37
CA ASN A 30 28.84 12.69 1.41
C ASN A 30 27.38 12.85 1.83
N PHE A 31 26.97 12.21 2.92
CA PHE A 31 25.59 12.21 3.41
C PHE A 31 25.15 13.59 3.88
N ALA A 32 26.06 14.39 4.45
CA ALA A 32 25.76 15.75 4.88
C ALA A 32 25.37 16.69 3.73
N SER A 33 25.69 16.34 2.48
CA SER A 33 25.24 17.12 1.32
C SER A 33 23.73 17.02 1.04
N TYR A 34 23.03 16.08 1.67
CA TYR A 34 21.59 15.91 1.56
C TYR A 34 20.79 16.58 2.69
N ASP A 35 21.45 17.01 3.78
CA ASP A 35 20.83 17.77 4.89
C ASP A 35 20.57 19.20 4.42
N ASN A 36 19.43 19.40 3.75
CA ASN A 36 19.09 20.63 3.07
C ASN A 36 18.57 21.69 4.04
N ASP A 37 18.05 21.28 5.20
CA ASP A 37 17.56 22.20 6.23
C ASP A 37 18.56 22.46 7.36
N GLY A 38 19.68 21.73 7.40
CA GLY A 38 20.80 21.93 8.32
C GLY A 38 20.47 21.52 9.75
N ASN A 39 19.50 20.62 9.94
CA ASN A 39 19.06 20.19 11.27
C ASN A 39 19.91 19.04 11.85
N GLY A 40 20.90 18.53 11.09
CA GLY A 40 21.77 17.43 11.49
C GLY A 40 21.14 16.05 11.32
N LYS A 41 20.06 15.93 10.56
CA LYS A 41 19.33 14.68 10.31
C LYS A 41 18.83 14.64 8.87
N LEU A 42 18.79 13.45 8.27
CA LEU A 42 18.19 13.26 6.95
C LEU A 42 16.77 12.73 7.09
N SER A 43 15.81 13.55 6.70
CA SER A 43 14.38 13.24 6.67
C SER A 43 13.98 12.50 5.38
N VAL A 44 12.72 12.03 5.33
CA VAL A 44 12.17 11.33 4.15
C VAL A 44 12.23 12.17 2.88
N SER A 45 12.19 13.51 3.00
CA SER A 45 12.25 14.46 1.88
C SER A 45 13.67 14.76 1.39
N GLU A 46 14.70 14.31 2.09
CA GLU A 46 16.10 14.64 1.82
C GLU A 46 16.87 13.47 1.20
N LEU A 47 16.75 12.28 1.78
CA LEU A 47 17.42 11.08 1.27
C LEU A 47 16.59 9.83 1.54
N GLN A 48 16.41 9.00 0.52
CA GLN A 48 15.91 7.64 0.64
C GLN A 48 17.03 6.63 0.39
N VAL A 49 17.17 5.66 1.30
CA VAL A 49 18.17 4.59 1.19
C VAL A 49 17.46 3.26 0.93
N ILE A 50 17.91 2.58 -0.11
CA ILE A 50 17.36 1.29 -0.53
C ILE A 50 18.49 0.29 -0.62
N PHE A 51 18.35 -0.84 0.10
CA PHE A 51 19.27 -1.97 0.02
C PHE A 51 18.71 -3.04 -0.90
N LEU A 52 19.32 -3.16 -2.08
CA LEU A 52 19.13 -4.32 -2.96
C LEU A 52 20.10 -5.42 -2.51
N VAL A 53 19.58 -6.46 -1.87
CA VAL A 53 20.39 -7.50 -1.24
C VAL A 53 20.55 -8.71 -2.15
N ALA A 54 21.78 -9.18 -2.32
CA ALA A 54 22.06 -10.36 -3.13
C ALA A 54 21.36 -11.61 -2.57
N GLY A 55 20.68 -12.36 -3.44
CA GLY A 55 19.87 -13.52 -3.04
C GLY A 55 18.36 -13.32 -3.23
N GLY A 56 17.57 -14.09 -2.48
CA GLY A 56 16.13 -14.21 -2.63
C GLY A 56 15.32 -13.16 -1.86
N GLU A 57 14.17 -12.82 -2.40
CA GLU A 57 13.12 -12.05 -1.74
C GLU A 57 12.21 -13.01 -0.97
N SER A 58 12.33 -13.01 0.36
CA SER A 58 11.61 -13.93 1.24
C SER A 58 10.10 -13.73 1.22
N ALA A 59 9.60 -12.53 0.87
CA ALA A 59 8.17 -12.28 0.65
C ALA A 59 7.61 -13.10 -0.53
N SER A 60 8.47 -13.47 -1.48
CA SER A 60 8.14 -14.41 -2.56
C SER A 60 8.41 -15.89 -2.21
N SER A 61 8.70 -16.18 -0.93
CA SER A 61 9.10 -17.50 -0.43
C SER A 61 10.43 -18.04 -1.01
N ILE A 62 11.31 -17.15 -1.48
CA ILE A 62 12.61 -17.53 -2.04
C ILE A 62 13.75 -17.15 -1.09
N ASN A 63 14.49 -18.19 -0.66
CA ASN A 63 15.60 -18.07 0.31
C ASN A 63 16.86 -18.82 -0.14
N SER A 64 17.01 -19.07 -1.44
CA SER A 64 18.16 -19.79 -2.00
C SER A 64 18.81 -18.94 -3.09
N PRO A 65 20.12 -18.65 -3.03
CA PRO A 65 21.13 -19.14 -2.07
C PRO A 65 21.09 -18.51 -0.66
N GLY A 66 20.29 -17.46 -0.48
CA GLY A 66 19.94 -16.81 0.78
C GLY A 66 18.67 -16.01 0.54
N GLY A 67 18.11 -15.35 1.55
CA GLY A 67 17.01 -14.43 1.33
C GLY A 67 16.80 -13.43 2.45
N VAL A 68 16.28 -12.28 2.08
CA VAL A 68 15.84 -11.22 3.00
C VAL A 68 14.37 -10.91 2.72
N TRP A 69 13.64 -10.57 3.77
CA TRP A 69 12.27 -10.10 3.63
C TRP A 69 12.24 -8.64 3.22
N GLY A 70 11.49 -8.35 2.16
CA GLY A 70 11.18 -6.99 1.72
C GLY A 70 10.46 -6.20 2.80
N MET A 71 11.00 -5.04 3.18
CA MET A 71 10.46 -4.22 4.27
C MET A 71 11.01 -2.79 4.23
N ALA A 72 10.25 -1.85 4.78
CA ALA A 72 10.71 -0.55 5.25
C ALA A 72 10.91 -0.56 6.78
N THR A 73 12.06 -0.09 7.25
CA THR A 73 12.40 -0.07 8.69
C THR A 73 13.48 0.98 8.99
N GLY A 74 13.77 1.22 10.28
CA GLY A 74 14.99 1.87 10.75
C GLY A 74 16.02 0.87 11.30
N LEU A 75 17.24 1.36 11.53
CA LEU A 75 18.30 0.69 12.26
C LEU A 75 18.01 0.75 13.76
N ALA A 76 17.95 -0.43 14.37
CA ALA A 76 17.89 -0.59 15.82
C ALA A 76 19.28 -0.87 16.37
N PHE A 77 19.68 -0.13 17.41
CA PHE A 77 20.91 -0.32 18.16
C PHE A 77 20.61 -0.35 19.66
N ASP A 78 21.18 -1.33 20.35
CA ASP A 78 21.28 -1.36 21.81
C ASP A 78 22.33 -0.31 22.23
N SER A 79 21.88 0.94 22.36
CA SER A 79 22.76 2.09 22.62
C SER A 79 23.16 2.21 24.10
N ASP A 80 22.39 1.63 25.01
CA ASP A 80 22.66 1.59 26.45
C ASP A 80 23.40 0.31 26.90
N GLY A 81 23.55 -0.67 26.01
CA GLY A 81 24.35 -1.87 26.20
C GLY A 81 23.69 -2.88 27.14
N ASP A 82 22.37 -2.86 27.25
CA ASP A 82 21.60 -3.68 28.17
C ASP A 82 21.30 -5.09 27.63
N GLY A 83 21.62 -5.33 26.35
CA GLY A 83 21.45 -6.58 25.63
C GLY A 83 20.06 -6.77 25.02
N TYR A 84 19.17 -5.77 25.10
CA TYR A 84 17.83 -5.80 24.53
C TYR A 84 17.76 -4.97 23.25
N ILE A 85 17.72 -5.67 22.10
CA ILE A 85 17.13 -5.14 20.86
C ILE A 85 15.85 -5.93 20.66
N LEU A 86 14.68 -5.26 20.58
CA LEU A 86 13.39 -5.93 20.35
C LEU A 86 13.49 -6.88 19.15
N ASN A 87 13.59 -8.19 19.42
CA ASN A 87 13.92 -9.24 18.46
C ASN A 87 12.72 -9.72 17.63
N ASN A 88 11.67 -8.90 17.46
CA ASN A 88 10.43 -9.38 16.87
C ASN A 88 10.15 -8.72 15.53
N SER A 89 10.98 -9.09 14.53
CA SER A 89 10.95 -8.59 13.16
C SER A 89 11.09 -7.06 13.04
N PRO A 90 11.73 -6.56 11.98
CA PRO A 90 11.50 -5.17 11.59
C PRO A 90 9.99 -4.98 11.33
N PRO A 91 9.43 -3.80 11.67
CA PRO A 91 10.17 -2.56 11.79
C PRO A 91 10.70 -2.28 13.19
N CYS A 92 11.72 -1.43 13.23
CA CYS A 92 11.95 -0.50 14.34
C CYS A 92 10.63 0.20 14.71
N THR A 93 9.86 -0.39 15.63
CA THR A 93 8.52 0.04 16.07
C THR A 93 8.52 0.57 17.50
N GLY A 94 9.70 0.59 18.14
CA GLY A 94 9.91 0.98 19.54
C GLY A 94 10.03 2.49 19.78
N SER A 95 10.43 2.83 21.01
CA SER A 95 10.74 4.21 21.42
C SER A 95 11.96 4.75 20.67
N SER A 96 12.20 6.06 20.75
CA SER A 96 13.38 6.69 20.18
C SER A 96 14.70 6.08 20.67
N GLU A 97 14.73 5.48 21.86
CA GLU A 97 15.97 5.04 22.53
C GLU A 97 16.64 3.83 21.86
N GLU A 98 15.87 2.99 21.16
CA GLU A 98 16.40 1.75 20.52
C GLU A 98 16.58 1.91 19.00
N CYS A 99 15.90 2.88 18.38
CA CYS A 99 15.85 3.06 16.92
C CYS A 99 16.47 4.39 16.48
N ASN A 100 17.68 4.66 16.97
CA ASN A 100 18.36 5.93 16.83
C ASN A 100 18.95 6.21 15.43
N GLY A 101 18.94 5.24 14.52
CA GLY A 101 19.63 5.39 13.24
C GLY A 101 21.15 5.38 13.40
N VAL A 102 21.85 5.95 12.43
CA VAL A 102 23.31 6.04 12.40
C VAL A 102 23.75 7.45 12.00
N GLU A 103 24.87 7.88 12.55
CA GLU A 103 25.53 9.12 12.16
C GLU A 103 26.63 8.86 11.14
N MET A 104 26.57 9.54 10.00
CA MET A 104 27.64 9.63 9.00
C MET A 104 27.80 11.09 8.59
N ASP A 105 29.01 11.55 8.34
CA ASP A 105 29.28 12.95 7.95
C ASP A 105 28.67 14.04 8.87
N ASN A 106 28.42 13.74 10.15
CA ASN A 106 27.71 14.58 11.14
C ASN A 106 26.20 14.75 10.90
N VAL A 107 25.55 13.83 10.17
CA VAL A 107 24.09 13.77 10.01
C VAL A 107 23.52 12.42 10.41
N TRP A 108 22.38 12.43 11.11
CA TRP A 108 21.68 11.23 11.58
C TRP A 108 20.59 10.77 10.61
N PHE A 109 20.59 9.49 10.26
CA PHE A 109 19.60 8.91 9.35
C PHE A 109 19.45 7.40 9.56
N LEU A 110 18.52 6.79 8.84
CA LEU A 110 18.12 5.39 9.02
C LEU A 110 17.49 5.11 10.39
N GLY A 111 16.91 6.10 11.05
CA GLY A 111 16.25 5.99 12.35
C GLY A 111 14.72 6.06 12.25
N LEU A 112 14.06 6.49 13.32
CA LEU A 112 12.61 6.72 13.32
C LEU A 112 12.23 8.09 12.76
N ASN A 113 11.14 8.12 12.00
CA ASN A 113 10.51 9.36 11.56
C ASN A 113 10.09 10.28 12.72
N SER A 114 9.64 9.72 13.84
CA SER A 114 9.31 10.50 15.05
C SER A 114 10.51 11.29 15.61
N THR A 115 11.74 10.91 15.25
CA THR A 115 12.97 11.62 15.61
C THR A 115 13.47 12.59 14.54
N GLY A 116 12.74 12.76 13.43
CA GLY A 116 13.13 13.59 12.29
C GLY A 116 14.04 12.88 11.28
N GLN A 117 14.21 11.57 11.39
CA GLN A 117 15.05 10.77 10.49
C GLN A 117 14.19 9.94 9.53
N ASN A 118 14.68 9.68 8.34
CA ASN A 118 14.15 8.62 7.49
C ASN A 118 14.71 7.25 7.90
N GLY A 119 13.94 6.18 7.66
CA GLY A 119 14.44 4.81 7.67
C GLY A 119 15.11 4.40 6.35
N PHE A 120 15.08 3.12 6.04
CA PHE A 120 15.47 2.53 4.76
C PHE A 120 14.46 1.47 4.31
N SER A 121 14.55 1.08 3.04
CA SER A 121 13.92 -0.14 2.53
C SER A 121 14.97 -1.18 2.18
N GLN A 122 14.62 -2.45 2.29
CA GLN A 122 15.44 -3.57 1.82
C GLN A 122 14.58 -4.55 1.03
N PHE A 123 15.19 -5.28 0.09
CA PHE A 123 14.57 -6.40 -0.61
C PHE A 123 15.63 -7.28 -1.28
N GLY A 124 15.27 -8.54 -1.50
CA GLY A 124 16.11 -9.48 -2.23
C GLY A 124 16.12 -9.19 -3.74
N GLU A 125 17.26 -9.37 -4.40
CA GLU A 125 17.39 -9.12 -5.84
C GLU A 125 16.68 -10.16 -6.71
N ARG A 126 16.27 -11.31 -6.16
CA ARG A 126 15.62 -12.41 -6.89
C ARG A 126 14.30 -12.82 -6.30
N GLN A 127 13.30 -13.00 -7.15
CA GLN A 127 12.07 -13.72 -6.85
C GLN A 127 12.08 -15.09 -7.55
N GLY A 128 11.05 -15.91 -7.34
CA GLY A 128 11.06 -17.28 -7.87
C GLY A 128 9.84 -18.10 -7.48
N SER A 129 9.76 -19.29 -8.05
CA SER A 129 8.80 -20.34 -7.64
C SER A 129 9.49 -21.54 -6.97
N SER A 130 10.82 -21.62 -7.05
CA SER A 130 11.65 -22.62 -6.40
C SER A 130 13.10 -22.13 -6.37
N SER A 131 13.99 -22.83 -5.66
CA SER A 131 15.43 -22.53 -5.63
C SER A 131 16.12 -22.64 -7.01
N THR A 132 15.53 -23.38 -7.95
CA THR A 132 16.07 -23.60 -9.30
C THR A 132 15.34 -22.82 -10.39
N ASN A 133 14.22 -22.18 -10.06
CA ASN A 133 13.44 -21.34 -10.98
C ASN A 133 13.21 -19.97 -10.35
N THR A 134 14.18 -19.10 -10.55
CA THR A 134 14.23 -17.74 -10.03
C THR A 134 14.45 -16.74 -11.16
N TRP A 135 14.08 -15.50 -10.90
CA TRP A 135 14.16 -14.36 -11.82
C TRP A 135 14.47 -13.08 -11.03
N ASP A 136 14.85 -12.01 -11.71
CA ASP A 136 15.10 -10.71 -11.08
C ASP A 136 13.84 -10.20 -10.40
N ALA A 137 13.96 -9.68 -9.17
CA ALA A 137 12.82 -9.21 -8.40
C ALA A 137 12.02 -8.16 -9.18
N THR A 138 10.70 -8.35 -9.19
CA THR A 138 9.78 -7.40 -9.82
C THR A 138 9.59 -6.15 -8.97
N ILE A 139 9.06 -5.09 -9.58
CA ILE A 139 8.95 -3.77 -8.95
C ILE A 139 7.88 -3.69 -7.85
N GLY A 140 6.98 -4.67 -7.74
CA GLY A 140 5.85 -4.65 -6.80
C GLY A 140 6.30 -4.38 -5.36
N VAL A 141 7.07 -5.31 -4.78
CA VAL A 141 7.56 -5.18 -3.39
C VAL A 141 8.32 -3.86 -3.21
N MET A 142 9.18 -3.49 -4.17
CA MET A 142 9.94 -2.24 -4.09
C MET A 142 9.03 -0.99 -4.02
N ALA A 143 7.96 -0.97 -4.82
CA ALA A 143 7.00 0.12 -4.84
C ALA A 143 6.17 0.19 -3.55
N HIS A 144 5.81 -0.97 -2.99
CA HIS A 144 5.11 -1.08 -1.71
C HIS A 144 5.98 -0.56 -0.55
N GLU A 145 7.23 -1.02 -0.45
CA GLU A 145 8.15 -0.55 0.59
C GLU A 145 8.49 0.93 0.46
N LEU A 146 8.58 1.46 -0.75
CA LEU A 146 8.73 2.90 -0.97
C LEU A 146 7.49 3.68 -0.49
N GLY A 147 6.30 3.08 -0.58
CA GLY A 147 5.06 3.58 0.01
C GLY A 147 5.17 3.80 1.52
N HIS A 148 5.80 2.88 2.25
CA HIS A 148 6.09 3.05 3.66
C HIS A 148 7.22 4.07 3.89
N ALA A 149 8.38 3.85 3.26
CA ALA A 149 9.61 4.58 3.58
C ALA A 149 9.53 6.07 3.23
N TYR A 150 8.91 6.43 2.11
CA TYR A 150 8.83 7.81 1.65
C TYR A 150 7.49 8.46 1.99
N PHE A 151 6.40 7.73 1.75
CA PHE A 151 5.05 8.28 1.88
C PHE A 151 4.37 8.01 3.22
N LEU A 152 4.98 7.23 4.09
CA LEU A 152 4.47 6.91 5.43
C LEU A 152 3.04 6.33 5.37
N LEU A 153 2.75 5.57 4.31
CA LEU A 153 1.49 4.84 4.21
C LEU A 153 1.52 3.62 5.14
N PRO A 154 0.41 3.24 5.78
CA PRO A 154 0.30 1.95 6.47
C PRO A 154 0.06 0.83 5.46
N ASP A 155 0.21 -0.40 5.93
CA ASP A 155 -0.36 -1.56 5.26
C ASP A 155 -1.87 -1.47 5.29
N LEU A 156 -2.47 -1.79 4.15
CA LEU A 156 -3.91 -1.88 3.96
C LEU A 156 -4.36 -3.33 3.74
N TYR A 157 -3.55 -4.29 4.18
CA TYR A 157 -3.93 -5.67 4.44
C TYR A 157 -3.76 -5.99 5.92
N ASP A 158 -4.33 -7.10 6.38
CA ASP A 158 -4.23 -7.51 7.78
C ASP A 158 -2.86 -8.13 8.08
N THR A 159 -2.05 -7.40 8.85
CA THR A 159 -0.65 -7.71 9.17
C THR A 159 -0.47 -8.64 10.37
N ARG A 160 -1.56 -9.04 11.03
CA ARG A 160 -1.50 -9.92 12.20
C ARG A 160 -0.85 -11.26 11.85
N LEU A 161 -0.22 -11.91 12.83
CA LEU A 161 0.33 -13.27 12.67
C LEU A 161 -0.73 -14.30 12.23
N SER A 162 -2.00 -14.04 12.52
CA SER A 162 -3.14 -14.82 12.06
C SER A 162 -4.19 -13.86 11.52
N PRO A 163 -4.07 -13.48 10.23
CA PRO A 163 -5.00 -12.56 9.60
C PRO A 163 -6.42 -13.13 9.61
N THR A 164 -7.42 -12.28 9.80
CA THR A 164 -8.83 -12.64 9.69
C THR A 164 -9.52 -11.97 8.51
N ASN A 165 -8.92 -10.94 7.90
CA ASN A 165 -9.43 -10.27 6.71
C ASN A 165 -8.29 -9.99 5.70
N ALA A 166 -8.64 -9.61 4.48
CA ALA A 166 -7.68 -9.24 3.42
C ALA A 166 -7.45 -7.73 3.30
N GLY A 167 -8.00 -6.94 4.23
CA GLY A 167 -8.04 -5.47 4.16
C GLY A 167 -8.73 -4.99 2.89
N ILE A 168 -8.01 -4.20 2.08
CA ILE A 168 -8.49 -3.73 0.78
C ILE A 168 -8.28 -4.75 -0.36
N GLY A 169 -7.76 -5.94 -0.06
CA GLY A 169 -7.43 -6.97 -1.03
C GLY A 169 -6.49 -6.46 -2.13
N ALA A 170 -6.74 -6.88 -3.37
CA ALA A 170 -5.95 -6.49 -4.53
C ALA A 170 -6.18 -5.04 -4.95
N PHE A 171 -7.13 -4.31 -4.36
CA PHE A 171 -7.57 -3.00 -4.83
C PHE A 171 -6.65 -1.84 -4.47
N GLY A 172 -5.42 -2.10 -4.01
CA GLY A 172 -4.42 -1.07 -3.86
C GLY A 172 -3.01 -1.63 -3.71
N LEU A 173 -2.00 -0.81 -4.06
CA LEU A 173 -0.58 -1.16 -3.88
C LEU A 173 -0.22 -1.49 -2.42
N MET A 174 -0.84 -0.80 -1.44
CA MET A 174 -0.63 -1.08 -0.01
C MET A 174 -1.43 -2.29 0.50
N GLY A 175 -2.16 -2.98 -0.38
CA GLY A 175 -2.81 -4.28 -0.13
C GLY A 175 -2.11 -5.40 -0.90
N SER A 176 -2.85 -6.43 -1.33
CA SER A 176 -2.29 -7.51 -2.15
C SER A 176 -2.06 -7.12 -3.62
N GLY A 177 -2.44 -5.89 -4.00
CA GLY A 177 -2.25 -5.32 -5.33
C GLY A 177 -0.79 -5.22 -5.77
N VAL A 178 0.14 -5.29 -4.81
CA VAL A 178 1.58 -5.39 -5.00
C VAL A 178 2.00 -6.56 -5.91
N TRP A 179 1.22 -7.64 -5.94
CA TRP A 179 1.52 -8.85 -6.71
C TRP A 179 0.93 -8.87 -8.13
N GLY A 180 0.42 -7.72 -8.60
CA GLY A 180 -0.24 -7.59 -9.90
C GLY A 180 0.60 -8.04 -11.09
N ARG A 181 -0.10 -8.59 -12.09
CA ARG A 181 0.48 -9.00 -13.39
C ARG A 181 -0.57 -8.87 -14.49
N LYS A 182 -0.21 -8.29 -15.63
CA LYS A 182 -1.16 -8.01 -16.72
C LYS A 182 -1.42 -9.19 -17.64
N SER A 183 -0.54 -10.19 -17.60
CA SER A 183 -0.64 -11.40 -18.43
C SER A 183 -0.08 -12.63 -17.70
N SER A 184 -0.44 -13.82 -18.19
CA SER A 184 0.00 -15.09 -17.61
C SER A 184 1.50 -15.38 -17.76
N ILE A 185 2.18 -14.69 -18.68
CA ILE A 185 3.64 -14.79 -18.88
C ILE A 185 4.42 -13.85 -17.95
N GLU A 186 3.76 -12.85 -17.36
CA GLU A 186 4.39 -11.97 -16.38
C GLU A 186 4.56 -12.66 -15.03
N LYS A 187 5.65 -12.31 -14.36
CA LYS A 187 5.89 -12.70 -12.98
C LYS A 187 5.03 -11.83 -12.05
N GLY A 188 4.60 -12.38 -10.93
CA GLY A 188 3.81 -11.62 -9.95
C GLY A 188 4.59 -10.40 -9.48
N GLY A 189 3.92 -9.25 -9.41
CA GLY A 189 4.50 -7.96 -9.06
C GLY A 189 5.19 -7.21 -10.20
N ALA A 190 5.17 -7.74 -11.43
CA ALA A 190 5.69 -7.01 -12.60
C ALA A 190 4.80 -5.82 -12.99
N THR A 191 3.49 -5.92 -12.71
CA THR A 191 2.52 -4.85 -12.96
C THR A 191 1.68 -4.65 -11.67
N PRO A 192 2.26 -4.10 -10.59
CA PRO A 192 1.51 -3.82 -9.37
C PRO A 192 0.42 -2.78 -9.64
N VAL A 193 -0.73 -2.88 -8.98
CA VAL A 193 -1.85 -1.96 -9.26
C VAL A 193 -1.61 -0.56 -8.66
N HIS A 194 -2.42 0.41 -9.05
CA HIS A 194 -2.35 1.75 -8.44
C HIS A 194 -2.65 1.74 -6.94
N LEU A 195 -2.14 2.76 -6.23
CA LEU A 195 -2.62 3.13 -4.90
C LEU A 195 -4.14 3.33 -4.87
N SER A 196 -4.77 3.07 -3.73
CA SER A 196 -6.19 3.39 -3.52
C SER A 196 -6.43 4.90 -3.53
N ALA A 197 -7.70 5.31 -3.70
CA ALA A 197 -8.08 6.71 -3.62
C ALA A 197 -7.62 7.37 -2.31
N TRP A 198 -7.76 6.66 -1.18
CA TRP A 198 -7.32 7.15 0.13
C TRP A 198 -5.81 7.35 0.19
N SER A 199 -5.02 6.39 -0.29
CA SER A 199 -3.56 6.53 -0.27
C SER A 199 -3.11 7.69 -1.16
N LYS A 200 -3.73 7.91 -2.33
CA LYS A 200 -3.43 9.07 -3.20
C LYS A 200 -3.78 10.41 -2.55
N GLU A 201 -4.92 10.48 -1.86
CA GLU A 201 -5.31 11.66 -1.06
C GLU A 201 -4.29 11.89 0.06
N LYS A 202 -3.93 10.85 0.80
CA LYS A 202 -3.04 10.92 1.97
C LYS A 202 -1.67 11.49 1.61
N ILE A 203 -1.12 11.11 0.46
CA ILE A 203 0.21 11.54 0.01
C ILE A 203 0.16 12.82 -0.84
N SER A 204 -1.03 13.43 -0.99
CA SER A 204 -1.26 14.60 -1.84
C SER A 204 -0.90 14.39 -3.32
N ALA A 205 -0.78 13.13 -3.77
CA ALA A 205 -0.69 12.80 -5.20
C ALA A 205 -2.01 13.14 -5.93
N CYS A 206 -3.10 13.22 -5.18
CA CYS A 206 -4.34 13.80 -5.63
C CYS A 206 -5.01 14.62 -4.53
N VAL A 207 -5.64 15.73 -4.94
CA VAL A 207 -6.67 16.41 -4.15
C VAL A 207 -8.05 15.96 -4.68
N PRO A 208 -8.81 15.13 -3.95
CA PRO A 208 -10.13 14.69 -4.40
C PRO A 208 -11.09 15.85 -4.62
N GLN A 209 -11.89 15.76 -5.68
CA GLN A 209 -12.95 16.73 -5.96
C GLN A 209 -14.08 16.56 -4.95
N THR A 210 -14.50 17.63 -4.29
CA THR A 210 -15.61 17.57 -3.34
C THR A 210 -16.93 17.40 -4.08
N VAL A 211 -17.77 16.49 -3.60
CA VAL A 211 -19.17 16.37 -4.03
C VAL A 211 -19.98 17.45 -3.32
N ASP A 212 -20.63 18.31 -4.12
CA ASP A 212 -21.54 19.36 -3.65
C ASP A 212 -22.84 18.77 -3.10
N ASN A 213 -23.52 19.51 -2.22
CA ASN A 213 -24.82 19.09 -1.70
C ASN A 213 -25.87 19.05 -2.82
N GLY A 214 -26.82 18.12 -2.71
CA GLY A 214 -27.81 17.86 -3.75
C GLY A 214 -27.40 16.70 -4.64
N THR A 215 -27.79 16.72 -5.91
CA THR A 215 -27.60 15.60 -6.85
C THR A 215 -26.65 16.00 -7.98
N ASN A 216 -25.56 15.25 -8.14
CA ASN A 216 -24.46 15.56 -9.04
C ASN A 216 -24.25 14.42 -10.04
N ASN A 217 -24.27 14.74 -11.34
CA ASN A 217 -23.88 13.81 -12.39
C ASN A 217 -22.37 13.91 -12.60
N ILE A 218 -21.65 12.85 -12.26
CA ILE A 218 -20.19 12.79 -12.29
C ILE A 218 -19.74 11.84 -13.38
N THR A 219 -18.63 12.18 -14.04
CA THR A 219 -17.87 11.24 -14.86
C THR A 219 -16.57 10.91 -14.12
N LEU A 220 -16.37 9.62 -13.83
CA LEU A 220 -15.14 9.04 -13.30
C LEU A 220 -14.29 8.50 -14.46
N PRO A 221 -13.29 9.26 -14.92
CA PRO A 221 -12.31 8.71 -15.84
C PRO A 221 -11.44 7.66 -15.13
N ALA A 222 -10.96 6.67 -15.86
CA ALA A 222 -10.11 5.62 -15.32
C ALA A 222 -8.86 6.20 -14.66
N VAL A 223 -8.45 5.61 -13.54
CA VAL A 223 -7.28 6.04 -12.75
C VAL A 223 -6.04 6.23 -13.63
N TYR A 224 -5.74 5.30 -14.53
CA TYR A 224 -4.54 5.36 -15.36
C TYR A 224 -4.53 6.52 -16.37
N LYS A 225 -5.67 7.18 -16.63
CA LYS A 225 -5.77 8.31 -17.56
C LYS A 225 -5.54 9.69 -16.91
N ASN A 226 -5.51 9.78 -15.59
CA ASN A 226 -5.43 11.06 -14.87
C ASN A 226 -4.21 11.19 -13.96
N ILE A 227 -3.14 10.44 -14.25
CA ILE A 227 -1.91 10.44 -13.45
C ILE A 227 -1.25 11.83 -13.46
N ASP A 228 -1.38 12.60 -14.55
CA ASP A 228 -0.71 13.90 -14.73
C ASP A 228 -1.66 15.11 -14.60
N ASN A 229 -2.94 14.90 -14.25
CA ASN A 229 -3.91 15.99 -14.17
C ASN A 229 -4.12 16.48 -12.72
N ALA A 230 -3.31 17.47 -12.33
CA ALA A 230 -3.38 18.09 -11.01
C ALA A 230 -4.73 18.78 -10.69
N SER A 231 -5.56 19.07 -11.72
CA SER A 231 -6.86 19.75 -11.52
C SER A 231 -8.04 18.80 -11.28
N SER A 232 -7.95 17.55 -11.74
CA SER A 232 -8.75 16.45 -11.22
C SER A 232 -8.09 15.10 -11.53
N CYS A 233 -7.72 14.37 -10.48
CA CYS A 233 -7.12 13.04 -10.64
C CYS A 233 -8.19 11.93 -10.87
N GLY A 234 -9.45 12.31 -11.09
CA GLY A 234 -10.57 11.37 -11.23
C GLY A 234 -11.08 10.76 -9.92
N ILE A 235 -10.76 11.35 -8.77
CA ILE A 235 -11.28 10.95 -7.45
C ILE A 235 -12.27 12.00 -6.95
N TYR A 236 -13.43 11.54 -6.47
CA TYR A 236 -14.44 12.38 -5.83
C TYR A 236 -14.60 12.01 -4.36
N LYS A 237 -14.83 13.00 -3.50
CA LYS A 237 -14.99 12.87 -2.05
C LYS A 237 -16.36 13.37 -1.61
N ALA A 238 -17.15 12.49 -1.02
CA ALA A 238 -18.41 12.84 -0.37
C ALA A 238 -18.22 12.80 1.15
N THR A 239 -18.07 13.99 1.75
CA THR A 239 -17.98 14.14 3.21
C THR A 239 -19.33 13.92 3.88
N THR A 240 -19.33 13.41 5.10
CA THR A 240 -20.54 13.19 5.89
C THR A 240 -20.69 14.27 6.98
N SER A 241 -21.77 14.20 7.75
CA SER A 241 -21.95 15.00 8.97
C SER A 241 -20.98 14.61 10.09
N THR A 242 -20.38 13.42 10.02
CA THR A 242 -19.43 12.90 11.01
C THR A 242 -18.00 13.22 10.56
N SER A 243 -17.30 14.04 11.35
CA SER A 243 -15.91 14.37 11.08
C SER A 243 -15.03 13.12 11.02
N GLY A 244 -14.15 13.05 10.02
CA GLY A 244 -13.27 11.91 9.80
C GLY A 244 -13.97 10.70 9.18
N GLU A 245 -15.24 10.79 8.77
CA GLU A 245 -15.94 9.69 8.10
C GLU A 245 -16.53 10.15 6.77
N TYR A 246 -16.17 9.47 5.67
CA TYR A 246 -16.51 9.91 4.32
C TYR A 246 -16.36 8.80 3.29
N PHE A 247 -16.83 9.06 2.07
CA PHE A 247 -16.68 8.16 0.94
C PHE A 247 -15.79 8.75 -0.16
N LEU A 248 -14.92 7.92 -0.75
CA LEU A 248 -14.17 8.25 -1.95
C LEU A 248 -14.63 7.39 -3.13
N PHE A 249 -14.70 7.99 -4.31
CA PHE A 249 -15.12 7.33 -5.55
C PHE A 249 -14.00 7.43 -6.58
N GLU A 250 -13.59 6.30 -7.15
CA GLU A 250 -12.64 6.25 -8.28
C GLU A 250 -13.03 5.15 -9.28
N ASN A 251 -12.62 5.30 -10.55
CA ASN A 251 -12.85 4.29 -11.58
C ASN A 251 -11.61 3.43 -11.81
N ARG A 252 -11.70 2.14 -11.46
CA ARG A 252 -10.66 1.13 -11.68
C ARG A 252 -10.95 0.42 -12.98
N SER A 253 -10.07 0.55 -13.98
CA SER A 253 -10.28 -0.01 -15.33
C SER A 253 -9.02 -0.67 -15.86
N SER A 254 -9.17 -1.52 -16.90
CA SER A 254 -8.07 -2.31 -17.47
C SER A 254 -7.15 -1.46 -18.35
N GLY A 255 -6.27 -0.69 -17.71
CA GLY A 255 -5.24 0.11 -18.36
C GLY A 255 -4.15 0.56 -17.38
N GLY A 256 -2.99 0.92 -17.92
CA GLY A 256 -1.81 1.25 -17.11
C GLY A 256 -1.46 0.14 -16.10
N TYR A 257 -1.19 0.53 -14.86
CA TYR A 257 -0.86 -0.40 -13.78
C TYR A 257 -2.07 -1.19 -13.25
N ASP A 258 -3.30 -0.71 -13.46
CA ASP A 258 -4.50 -1.47 -13.12
C ASP A 258 -4.74 -2.65 -14.06
N GLN A 259 -3.97 -2.81 -15.14
CA GLN A 259 -3.91 -4.09 -15.85
C GLN A 259 -3.41 -5.23 -14.94
N GLY A 260 -2.74 -4.93 -13.83
CA GLY A 260 -2.37 -5.90 -12.80
C GLY A 260 -3.55 -6.69 -12.23
N PHE A 261 -4.76 -6.10 -12.25
CA PHE A 261 -5.99 -6.77 -11.84
C PHE A 261 -6.34 -7.99 -12.70
N ASN A 262 -5.93 -8.01 -13.96
CA ASN A 262 -6.16 -9.14 -14.87
C ASN A 262 -5.66 -10.45 -14.23
N GLY A 263 -4.51 -10.42 -13.56
CA GLY A 263 -3.94 -11.61 -12.91
C GLY A 263 -4.33 -11.82 -11.45
N LEU A 264 -4.98 -10.85 -10.81
CA LEU A 264 -5.31 -10.86 -9.37
C LEU A 264 -6.78 -11.12 -9.08
N LEU A 265 -7.69 -10.40 -9.76
CA LEU A 265 -9.12 -10.48 -9.47
C LEU A 265 -9.73 -11.75 -10.03
N LEU A 266 -10.63 -12.35 -9.26
CA LEU A 266 -11.40 -13.52 -9.68
C LEU A 266 -12.69 -13.11 -10.41
N ASP A 267 -13.16 -13.97 -11.32
CA ASP A 267 -14.39 -13.78 -12.11
C ASP A 267 -15.63 -14.46 -11.51
N ASN A 268 -15.56 -14.82 -10.22
CA ASN A 268 -16.54 -15.61 -9.46
C ASN A 268 -16.82 -17.04 -9.92
N SER A 269 -16.45 -17.39 -11.14
CA SER A 269 -16.67 -18.72 -11.70
C SER A 269 -15.46 -19.63 -11.54
N SER A 270 -14.28 -19.05 -11.27
CA SER A 270 -13.01 -19.74 -11.18
C SER A 270 -12.13 -19.25 -10.02
N SER A 271 -11.10 -20.03 -9.71
CA SER A 271 -10.02 -19.67 -8.78
C SER A 271 -8.80 -19.08 -9.50
N TYR A 272 -8.97 -18.63 -10.75
CA TYR A 272 -7.91 -18.02 -11.56
C TYR A 272 -8.19 -16.54 -11.77
N GLY A 273 -7.14 -15.80 -12.13
CA GLY A 273 -7.29 -14.40 -12.56
C GLY A 273 -8.27 -14.28 -13.72
N VAL A 274 -9.01 -13.17 -13.76
CA VAL A 274 -10.01 -12.85 -14.78
C VAL A 274 -9.42 -12.59 -16.18
N TRP A 275 -8.11 -12.31 -16.24
CA TRP A 275 -7.33 -12.03 -17.44
C TRP A 275 -7.97 -10.98 -18.34
N SER A 276 -8.15 -11.29 -19.63
CA SER A 276 -8.69 -10.39 -20.64
C SER A 276 -10.17 -10.02 -20.42
N SER A 277 -10.85 -10.68 -19.48
CA SER A 277 -12.26 -10.40 -19.17
C SER A 277 -12.45 -9.26 -18.17
N TYR A 278 -11.37 -8.69 -17.62
CA TYR A 278 -11.48 -7.54 -16.74
C TYR A 278 -11.90 -6.28 -17.52
N SER A 279 -13.06 -5.73 -17.16
CA SER A 279 -13.64 -4.53 -17.78
C SER A 279 -13.58 -3.28 -16.89
N GLY A 280 -13.36 -3.45 -15.59
CA GLY A 280 -13.31 -2.37 -14.62
C GLY A 280 -14.61 -2.16 -13.83
N GLY A 281 -14.68 -1.03 -13.12
CA GLY A 281 -15.82 -0.62 -12.31
C GLY A 281 -15.46 0.52 -11.37
N ALA A 282 -16.48 1.12 -10.75
CA ALA A 282 -16.30 2.13 -9.73
C ALA A 282 -15.96 1.48 -8.39
N ALA A 283 -14.83 1.85 -7.79
CA ALA A 283 -14.52 1.56 -6.41
C ALA A 283 -15.12 2.64 -5.53
N ILE A 284 -15.84 2.23 -4.48
CA ILE A 284 -16.38 3.09 -3.45
C ILE A 284 -15.66 2.74 -2.15
N TRP A 285 -14.93 3.69 -1.60
CA TRP A 285 -14.16 3.51 -0.37
C TRP A 285 -14.89 4.17 0.80
N HIS A 286 -15.17 3.43 1.87
CA HIS A 286 -15.65 3.99 3.15
C HIS A 286 -14.44 4.25 4.04
N ILE A 287 -14.22 5.51 4.40
CA ILE A 287 -13.07 5.96 5.16
C ILE A 287 -13.50 6.34 6.57
N LYS A 288 -12.75 5.87 7.57
CA LYS A 288 -12.77 6.39 8.95
C LYS A 288 -11.37 6.80 9.37
N ASP A 289 -11.12 8.08 9.57
CA ASP A 289 -9.80 8.57 9.97
C ASP A 289 -9.45 8.17 11.41
N ILE A 290 -8.80 7.01 11.51
CA ILE A 290 -8.18 6.45 12.71
C ILE A 290 -6.66 6.34 12.55
N HIS A 291 -6.08 7.03 11.56
CA HIS A 291 -4.69 6.81 11.14
C HIS A 291 -3.71 6.98 12.31
N SER A 292 -3.92 8.00 13.16
CA SER A 292 -3.08 8.26 14.32
C SER A 292 -3.05 7.13 15.35
N SER A 293 -4.13 6.34 15.47
CA SER A 293 -4.20 5.24 16.43
C SER A 293 -3.76 3.89 15.86
N CYS A 294 -3.79 3.72 14.54
CA CYS A 294 -3.48 2.44 13.90
C CYS A 294 -2.11 2.39 13.20
N TYR A 295 -1.55 3.53 12.78
CA TYR A 295 -0.31 3.57 12.00
C TYR A 295 0.87 2.92 12.72
N GLY A 296 1.07 3.21 14.02
CA GLY A 296 2.19 2.68 14.79
C GLY A 296 2.16 1.15 14.99
N TYR A 297 0.98 0.55 14.98
CA TYR A 297 0.79 -0.90 15.07
C TYR A 297 0.54 -1.55 13.71
N ASN A 298 0.43 -0.74 12.66
CA ASN A 298 0.17 -1.16 11.30
C ASN A 298 -1.08 -2.07 11.17
N ASP A 299 -2.11 -1.77 11.94
CA ASP A 299 -3.33 -2.57 12.08
C ASP A 299 -4.59 -1.86 11.55
N CYS A 300 -4.39 -0.87 10.67
CA CYS A 300 -5.41 0.08 10.21
C CYS A 300 -6.64 -0.56 9.55
N VAL A 301 -6.51 -1.77 8.99
CA VAL A 301 -7.62 -2.54 8.40
C VAL A 301 -8.04 -3.75 9.24
N ALA A 302 -7.36 -3.99 10.37
CA ALA A 302 -7.73 -4.99 11.36
C ALA A 302 -8.62 -4.43 12.48
N GLN A 303 -8.68 -3.09 12.63
CA GLN A 303 -9.58 -2.42 13.57
C GLN A 303 -11.03 -2.38 13.06
N SER A 304 -11.96 -2.14 13.99
CA SER A 304 -13.37 -1.89 13.68
C SER A 304 -13.78 -0.57 14.35
N PRO A 305 -14.12 0.47 13.57
CA PRO A 305 -14.12 0.55 12.10
C PRO A 305 -12.70 0.48 11.47
N LYS A 306 -12.62 0.12 10.18
CA LYS A 306 -11.37 0.13 9.40
C LYS A 306 -11.03 1.55 8.98
N LEU A 307 -9.74 1.86 8.82
CA LEU A 307 -9.28 3.14 8.26
C LEU A 307 -9.77 3.34 6.82
N VAL A 308 -9.61 2.28 6.01
CA VAL A 308 -10.01 2.21 4.61
C VAL A 308 -10.73 0.88 4.41
N ASP A 309 -11.97 0.95 3.93
CA ASP A 309 -12.75 -0.23 3.54
C ASP A 309 -13.23 -0.08 2.10
N LEU A 310 -13.18 -1.17 1.33
CA LEU A 310 -13.80 -1.20 0.01
C LEU A 310 -15.24 -1.68 0.21
N GLU A 311 -16.21 -0.88 -0.23
CA GLU A 311 -17.60 -1.31 -0.27
C GLU A 311 -17.76 -2.33 -1.40
N GLU A 312 -17.86 -3.61 -1.05
CA GLU A 312 -17.91 -4.71 -2.01
C GLU A 312 -19.31 -4.83 -2.64
N ALA A 313 -19.47 -4.34 -3.87
CA ALA A 313 -20.75 -4.27 -4.58
C ALA A 313 -21.59 -5.57 -4.58
N ASN A 314 -20.92 -6.72 -4.63
CA ASN A 314 -21.46 -8.06 -4.45
C ASN A 314 -20.35 -8.99 -3.94
N ASP A 315 -20.70 -10.15 -3.38
CA ASP A 315 -19.73 -11.17 -2.92
C ASP A 315 -18.72 -10.64 -1.90
N GLY A 316 -19.20 -9.91 -0.88
CA GLY A 316 -18.39 -9.31 0.17
C GLY A 316 -17.58 -10.34 0.95
N ASP A 317 -16.34 -10.58 0.51
CA ASP A 317 -15.46 -11.63 1.00
C ASP A 317 -14.06 -11.13 1.36
N LEU A 318 -13.79 -9.82 1.28
CA LEU A 318 -12.55 -9.23 1.81
C LEU A 318 -12.45 -9.33 3.34
N ASP A 319 -13.56 -9.56 4.05
CA ASP A 319 -13.55 -9.96 5.47
C ASP A 319 -13.09 -11.41 5.72
N ASN A 320 -12.54 -12.07 4.69
CA ASN A 320 -11.84 -13.34 4.76
C ASN A 320 -10.38 -13.15 4.33
N ALA A 321 -9.43 -13.55 5.19
CA ALA A 321 -7.99 -13.45 4.94
C ALA A 321 -7.48 -14.16 3.67
N LEU A 322 -8.26 -15.09 3.12
CA LEU A 322 -7.91 -15.79 1.88
C LEU A 322 -8.42 -15.09 0.61
N SER A 323 -9.23 -14.05 0.73
CA SER A 323 -9.70 -13.30 -0.44
C SER A 323 -8.60 -12.39 -0.98
N ASN A 324 -8.53 -12.29 -2.31
CA ASN A 324 -7.77 -11.27 -3.00
C ASN A 324 -8.67 -10.21 -3.63
N GLY A 325 -9.98 -10.43 -3.69
CA GLY A 325 -10.90 -9.58 -4.42
C GLY A 325 -11.46 -10.19 -5.70
N ARG A 326 -12.62 -9.68 -6.12
CA ARG A 326 -13.38 -10.14 -7.30
C ARG A 326 -13.75 -8.97 -8.18
N THR A 327 -13.98 -9.23 -9.47
CA THR A 327 -14.51 -8.16 -10.34
C THR A 327 -15.87 -7.64 -9.87
N THR A 328 -16.67 -8.47 -9.19
CA THR A 328 -17.98 -8.09 -8.65
C THR A 328 -17.93 -7.22 -7.40
N HIS A 329 -16.75 -6.99 -6.82
CA HIS A 329 -16.57 -6.03 -5.72
C HIS A 329 -16.73 -4.58 -6.21
N LEU A 330 -16.53 -4.31 -7.50
CA LEU A 330 -16.69 -2.98 -8.09
C LEU A 330 -18.13 -2.74 -8.57
N PHE A 331 -18.58 -1.48 -8.48
CA PHE A 331 -19.90 -1.08 -8.95
C PHE A 331 -19.90 -0.78 -10.45
N TYR A 332 -20.86 -1.33 -11.18
CA TYR A 332 -21.12 -1.07 -12.60
C TYR A 332 -22.48 -1.61 -13.03
N SER A 333 -23.07 -1.03 -14.08
CA SER A 333 -24.28 -1.57 -14.72
C SER A 333 -24.04 -2.98 -15.24
N GLY A 334 -24.83 -3.94 -14.74
CA GLY A 334 -24.66 -5.37 -14.99
C GLY A 334 -24.13 -6.15 -13.78
N ASN A 335 -23.68 -5.45 -12.73
CA ASN A 335 -23.38 -6.01 -11.41
C ASN A 335 -24.24 -5.32 -10.34
N SER A 336 -23.69 -4.35 -9.61
CA SER A 336 -24.47 -3.43 -8.76
C SER A 336 -24.30 -2.00 -9.29
N ALA A 337 -25.42 -1.33 -9.55
CA ALA A 337 -25.47 0.03 -10.08
C ALA A 337 -26.02 1.06 -9.08
N THR A 338 -26.19 0.64 -7.82
CA THR A 338 -26.75 1.45 -6.74
C THR A 338 -26.02 1.16 -5.43
N PHE A 339 -25.61 2.24 -4.76
CA PHE A 339 -25.09 2.25 -3.41
C PHE A 339 -25.81 3.38 -2.65
N ASP A 340 -26.69 3.05 -1.72
CA ASP A 340 -27.51 3.99 -0.97
C ASP A 340 -27.78 3.49 0.45
N ASN A 341 -28.65 4.17 1.20
CA ASN A 341 -28.92 3.84 2.59
C ASN A 341 -29.63 2.47 2.79
N SER A 342 -30.15 1.89 1.71
CA SER A 342 -30.96 0.67 1.69
C SER A 342 -30.37 -0.48 0.86
N SER A 343 -29.32 -0.23 0.08
CA SER A 343 -28.63 -1.26 -0.70
C SER A 343 -27.81 -2.23 0.18
N THR A 344 -27.27 -3.27 -0.42
CA THR A 344 -26.24 -4.12 0.20
C THR A 344 -25.06 -4.19 -0.77
N PRO A 345 -23.86 -3.69 -0.38
CA PRO A 345 -23.58 -2.96 0.85
C PRO A 345 -24.33 -1.60 0.88
N ASN A 346 -24.44 -0.99 2.06
CA ASN A 346 -25.17 0.27 2.26
C ASN A 346 -24.21 1.42 2.59
N SER A 347 -24.65 2.63 2.30
CA SER A 347 -23.93 3.88 2.57
C SER A 347 -24.05 4.41 4.00
N LYS A 348 -24.49 3.62 4.99
CA LYS A 348 -24.63 4.13 6.36
C LYS A 348 -23.27 4.43 6.98
N LEU A 349 -23.28 5.30 7.97
CA LEU A 349 -22.13 5.49 8.84
C LEU A 349 -21.92 4.27 9.74
N TYR A 350 -20.73 4.14 10.34
CA TYR A 350 -20.41 3.03 11.24
C TYR A 350 -21.29 2.98 12.50
N ASP A 351 -21.95 4.09 12.87
CA ASP A 351 -22.96 4.13 13.94
C ASP A 351 -24.37 3.69 13.47
N ASN A 352 -24.49 3.19 12.23
CA ASN A 352 -25.70 2.80 11.51
C ASN A 352 -26.67 3.95 11.19
N SER A 353 -26.29 5.20 11.42
CA SER A 353 -27.09 6.34 10.98
C SER A 353 -26.92 6.59 9.47
N SER A 354 -27.86 7.34 8.89
CA SER A 354 -27.77 7.68 7.46
C SER A 354 -26.64 8.67 7.22
N SER A 355 -25.80 8.38 6.22
CA SER A 355 -24.76 9.31 5.79
C SER A 355 -25.29 10.46 4.92
N GLY A 356 -26.49 10.31 4.35
CA GLY A 356 -27.04 11.18 3.30
C GLY A 356 -26.46 10.92 1.90
N ILE A 357 -25.50 10.01 1.77
CA ILE A 357 -24.77 9.77 0.53
C ILE A 357 -25.43 8.64 -0.26
N SER A 358 -25.50 8.80 -1.59
CA SER A 358 -25.87 7.71 -2.49
C SER A 358 -25.12 7.85 -3.81
N ALA A 359 -24.76 6.73 -4.43
CA ALA A 359 -24.32 6.63 -5.81
C ALA A 359 -25.30 5.76 -6.60
N THR A 360 -25.91 6.32 -7.64
CA THR A 360 -26.93 5.67 -8.46
C THR A 360 -26.63 5.86 -9.94
N SER A 361 -27.39 5.21 -10.81
CA SER A 361 -27.24 5.32 -12.27
C SER A 361 -25.80 5.06 -12.74
N ILE A 362 -25.09 4.16 -12.03
CA ILE A 362 -23.71 3.81 -12.34
C ILE A 362 -23.68 3.12 -13.69
N SER A 363 -22.92 3.66 -14.64
CA SER A 363 -22.86 3.17 -16.01
C SER A 363 -22.23 1.80 -16.12
N ALA A 364 -22.21 1.24 -17.34
CA ALA A 364 -21.37 0.09 -17.64
C ALA A 364 -19.89 0.41 -17.33
N ALA A 365 -19.15 -0.64 -16.99
CA ALA A 365 -17.71 -0.56 -16.78
C ALA A 365 -16.98 -0.08 -18.04
N GLY A 366 -15.97 0.75 -17.86
CA GLY A 366 -15.15 1.28 -18.95
C GLY A 366 -14.29 2.44 -18.50
N ASP A 367 -13.54 3.01 -19.43
CA ASP A 367 -12.58 4.07 -19.11
C ASP A 367 -13.19 5.40 -18.65
N ASN A 368 -14.48 5.61 -18.92
CA ASN A 368 -15.22 6.79 -18.46
C ASN A 368 -16.56 6.30 -17.95
N MET A 369 -16.69 6.19 -16.64
CA MET A 369 -17.94 5.77 -16.01
C MET A 369 -18.72 6.99 -15.57
N THR A 370 -20.03 6.96 -15.74
CA THR A 370 -20.92 8.00 -15.21
C THR A 370 -21.69 7.47 -14.01
N LEU A 371 -21.92 8.31 -13.02
CA LEU A 371 -22.77 8.01 -11.87
C LEU A 371 -23.41 9.30 -11.34
N THR A 372 -24.52 9.13 -10.64
CA THR A 372 -25.23 10.20 -9.96
C THR A 372 -24.95 10.09 -8.47
N ILE A 373 -24.17 11.02 -7.92
CA ILE A 373 -23.90 11.08 -6.48
C ILE A 373 -24.81 12.11 -5.83
N SER A 374 -25.56 11.70 -4.80
CA SER A 374 -26.29 12.64 -3.94
C SER A 374 -25.63 12.73 -2.57
N LYS A 375 -25.66 13.93 -1.97
CA LYS A 375 -25.12 14.25 -0.65
C LYS A 375 -25.99 15.29 0.07
#